data_AF-A0A7C1PSH8-F1
#
_entry.id   AF-A0A7C1PSH8-F1
#
_cell.length_a   1.000
_cell.length_b   1.000
_cell.length_c   1.000
_cell.angle_alpha   90.00
_cell.angle_beta   90.00
_cell.angle_gamma   90.00
#
_symmetry.space_group_name_H-M   'P 1'
#
loop_
_entity.id
_entity.type
_entity.pdbx_description
1 polymer ?
#
loop_
_entity_poly.entity_id
_entity_poly.type
_entity_poly.pdbx_seq_one_letter_code
_entity_poly.pdbx_strand_id
1 'polypeptide(L)'
;MDIEKIEVSTKAPANEMREAVEQLLILIEAERTHNDIREILRNALQALFNDEYGPYIRDTKDSIVYYERENGEGKVWQVSYVIDDSSKVTFGDPVEVVQKTVYEVVEAEKPPKGAEVFKESALESKPVKLIEKAVRKDGTIPIKIIGPGWGTTGYYSEEVLARDAGIYKEGTKMYWNHPTPTEENERPERDLNHLAGVLISAGVWEENGTEGPGIYSHAKIFENYQSSV
;
A
#
# COMPACT_ATOMS: atom_id res chain seq x y z
N MET A 1 27.24 -20.52 28.82
CA MET A 1 27.44 -19.14 28.32
C MET A 1 26.05 -18.54 28.28
N ASP A 2 25.72 -17.92 29.40
CA ASP A 2 24.46 -17.29 29.74
C ASP A 2 24.28 -16.03 28.90
N ILE A 3 23.06 -15.84 28.36
CA ILE A 3 22.69 -14.59 27.70
C ILE A 3 21.96 -13.74 28.73
N GLU A 4 22.56 -12.59 28.99
CA GLU A 4 22.22 -11.61 30.01
C GLU A 4 20.78 -11.09 29.89
N LYS A 5 20.14 -10.97 31.05
CA LYS A 5 18.94 -10.17 31.28
C LYS A 5 19.21 -8.72 30.88
N ILE A 6 18.46 -8.21 29.92
CA ILE A 6 18.30 -6.76 29.72
C ILE A 6 17.15 -6.31 30.65
N GLU A 7 17.51 -5.69 31.77
CA GLU A 7 16.56 -4.99 32.64
C GLU A 7 16.13 -3.67 31.98
N VAL A 8 14.84 -3.57 31.63
CA VAL A 8 14.25 -2.30 31.21
C VAL A 8 13.68 -1.59 32.44
N SER A 9 14.30 -0.45 32.72
CA SER A 9 14.02 0.47 33.82
C SER A 9 12.55 0.89 33.90
N THR A 10 11.97 0.71 35.08
CA THR A 10 10.59 1.05 35.43
C THR A 10 10.41 2.55 35.60
N LYS A 11 9.70 3.22 34.68
CA LYS A 11 9.04 4.52 34.96
C LYS A 11 7.92 4.84 33.96
N ALA A 12 6.85 4.05 34.02
CA ALA A 12 5.52 4.44 33.58
C ALA A 12 4.50 3.80 34.55
N PRO A 13 3.42 4.50 34.94
CA PRO A 13 2.42 3.94 35.85
C PRO A 13 1.83 2.66 35.22
N ALA A 14 1.74 1.59 36.01
CA ALA A 14 1.43 0.24 35.53
C ALA A 14 0.10 0.09 34.76
N ASN A 15 -0.78 1.10 34.81
CA ASN A 15 -2.05 1.13 34.10
C ASN A 15 -1.90 1.56 32.63
N GLU A 16 -1.08 2.59 32.35
CA GLU A 16 -0.83 3.07 30.98
C GLU A 16 0.00 2.07 30.18
N MET A 17 0.92 1.35 30.83
CA MET A 17 1.68 0.26 30.21
C MET A 17 0.80 -0.95 29.88
N ARG A 18 -0.26 -1.22 30.67
CA ARG A 18 -1.23 -2.29 30.37
C ARG A 18 -2.12 -1.92 29.20
N GLU A 19 -2.67 -0.71 29.20
CA GLU A 19 -3.50 -0.22 28.10
C GLU A 19 -2.68 -0.09 26.79
N ALA A 20 -1.43 0.37 26.86
CA ALA A 20 -0.54 0.42 25.69
C ALA A 20 -0.14 -0.98 25.20
N VAL A 21 0.08 -1.94 26.10
CA VAL A 21 0.35 -3.34 25.72
C VAL A 21 -0.91 -4.00 25.15
N GLU A 22 -2.11 -3.72 25.67
CA GLU A 22 -3.37 -4.21 25.10
C GLU A 22 -3.68 -3.55 23.76
N GLN A 23 -3.46 -2.24 23.60
CA GLN A 23 -3.61 -1.57 22.30
C GLN A 23 -2.58 -2.04 21.28
N LEU A 24 -1.33 -2.28 21.70
CA LEU A 24 -0.32 -2.90 20.85
C LEU A 24 -0.65 -4.37 20.56
N LEU A 25 -1.26 -5.12 21.49
CA LEU A 25 -1.74 -6.47 21.23
C LEU A 25 -2.88 -6.46 20.21
N ILE A 26 -3.84 -5.55 20.35
CA ILE A 26 -4.98 -5.37 19.44
C ILE A 26 -4.47 -4.93 18.05
N LEU A 27 -3.46 -4.05 17.99
CA LEU A 27 -2.86 -3.62 16.73
C LEU A 27 -1.99 -4.70 16.10
N ILE A 28 -1.24 -5.48 16.90
CA ILE A 28 -0.45 -6.62 16.43
C ILE A 28 -1.36 -7.79 16.04
N GLU A 29 -2.49 -8.04 16.71
CA GLU A 29 -3.53 -9.00 16.29
C GLU A 29 -4.29 -8.51 15.05
N ALA A 30 -4.46 -7.20 14.87
CA ALA A 30 -5.03 -6.63 13.65
C ALA A 30 -4.04 -6.68 12.46
N GLU A 31 -2.75 -6.43 12.70
CA GLU A 31 -1.69 -6.42 11.67
C GLU A 31 -1.12 -7.82 11.37
N ARG A 32 -1.23 -8.80 12.29
CA ARG A 32 -0.75 -10.16 12.03
C ARG A 32 -1.60 -10.99 11.08
N THR A 33 -2.82 -10.58 10.72
CA THR A 33 -3.74 -11.65 10.31
C THR A 33 -4.71 -11.38 9.17
N HIS A 34 -4.70 -10.24 8.47
CA HIS A 34 -5.59 -10.14 7.29
C HIS A 34 -5.15 -11.09 6.16
N ASN A 35 -3.86 -11.11 5.82
CA ASN A 35 -3.31 -12.02 4.82
C ASN A 35 -3.23 -13.47 5.34
N ASP A 36 -2.80 -13.67 6.59
CA ASP A 36 -2.68 -15.02 7.16
C ASP A 36 -4.06 -15.68 7.34
N ILE A 37 -5.09 -14.95 7.79
CA ILE A 37 -6.47 -15.46 7.83
C ILE A 37 -6.97 -15.73 6.41
N ARG A 38 -6.71 -14.84 5.45
CA ARG A 38 -7.09 -15.05 4.05
C ARG A 38 -6.47 -16.32 3.47
N GLU A 39 -5.19 -16.58 3.74
CA GLU A 39 -4.51 -17.80 3.28
C GLU A 39 -5.03 -19.06 3.97
N ILE A 40 -5.22 -19.02 5.30
CA ILE A 40 -5.78 -20.14 6.08
C ILE A 40 -7.19 -20.49 5.57
N LEU A 41 -8.04 -19.48 5.35
CA LEU A 41 -9.39 -19.67 4.81
C LEU A 41 -9.38 -20.19 3.39
N ARG A 42 -8.49 -19.67 2.53
CA ARG A 42 -8.34 -20.15 1.15
C ARG A 42 -7.95 -21.62 1.12
N ASN A 43 -6.94 -22.01 1.89
CA ASN A 43 -6.46 -23.39 1.96
C ASN A 43 -7.54 -24.34 2.50
N ALA A 44 -8.27 -23.92 3.53
CA ALA A 44 -9.35 -24.72 4.11
C ALA A 44 -10.56 -24.86 3.16
N LEU A 45 -10.93 -23.80 2.43
CA LEU A 45 -11.99 -23.87 1.41
C LEU A 45 -11.55 -24.70 0.20
N GLN A 46 -10.30 -24.58 -0.24
CA GLN A 46 -9.75 -25.38 -1.34
C GLN A 46 -9.75 -26.88 -0.98
N ALA A 47 -9.35 -27.24 0.24
CA ALA A 47 -9.40 -28.61 0.72
C ALA A 47 -10.84 -29.15 0.83
N LEU A 48 -11.82 -28.29 1.16
CA LEU A 48 -13.23 -28.67 1.25
C LEU A 48 -13.86 -28.96 -0.11
N PHE A 49 -13.57 -28.13 -1.11
CA PHE A 49 -14.20 -28.22 -2.44
C PHE A 49 -13.37 -28.99 -3.47
N ASN A 50 -12.11 -29.32 -3.16
CA ASN A 50 -11.17 -30.01 -4.04
C ASN A 50 -11.03 -29.32 -5.41
N ASP A 51 -11.14 -27.99 -5.41
CA ASP A 51 -11.03 -27.14 -6.59
C ASP A 51 -9.53 -26.84 -6.85
N GLU A 52 -9.03 -27.12 -8.07
CA GLU A 52 -7.59 -27.03 -8.41
C GLU A 52 -7.10 -25.57 -8.45
N TYR A 53 -7.95 -24.63 -8.91
CA TYR A 53 -7.63 -23.20 -9.01
C TYR A 53 -8.60 -22.30 -8.22
N GLY A 54 -9.54 -22.87 -7.45
CA GLY A 54 -10.53 -22.15 -6.64
C GLY A 54 -10.50 -22.55 -5.15
N PRO A 55 -11.08 -21.75 -4.24
CA PRO A 55 -11.96 -20.60 -4.48
C PRO A 55 -11.31 -19.20 -4.31
N TYR A 56 -11.89 -18.21 -4.98
CA TYR A 56 -11.47 -16.81 -4.91
C TYR A 56 -12.20 -16.08 -3.77
N ILE A 57 -11.45 -15.61 -2.77
CA ILE A 57 -12.02 -14.82 -1.66
C ILE A 57 -12.29 -13.39 -2.16
N ARG A 58 -13.57 -13.00 -2.13
CA ARG A 58 -14.04 -11.66 -2.50
C ARG A 58 -13.92 -10.69 -1.34
N ASP A 59 -14.33 -11.11 -0.14
CA ASP A 59 -14.26 -10.28 1.06
C ASP A 59 -14.31 -11.16 2.33
N THR A 60 -13.83 -10.63 3.45
CA THR A 60 -13.88 -11.25 4.77
C THR A 60 -14.36 -10.21 5.77
N LYS A 61 -15.51 -10.44 6.40
CA LYS A 61 -16.09 -9.52 7.37
C LYS A 61 -16.59 -10.26 8.60
N ASP A 62 -16.16 -9.85 9.79
CA ASP A 62 -16.75 -10.24 11.08
C ASP A 62 -17.05 -11.76 11.22
N SER A 63 -16.12 -12.62 10.79
CA SER A 63 -16.25 -14.11 10.77
C SER A 63 -17.11 -14.71 9.65
N ILE A 64 -17.37 -13.94 8.59
CA ILE A 64 -17.99 -14.39 7.34
C ILE A 64 -16.98 -14.24 6.22
N VAL A 65 -16.83 -15.27 5.39
CA VAL A 65 -16.05 -15.21 4.15
C VAL A 65 -16.99 -15.26 2.95
N TYR A 66 -16.82 -14.28 2.07
CA TYR A 66 -17.48 -14.23 0.78
C TYR A 66 -16.50 -14.78 -0.25
N TYR A 67 -16.90 -15.85 -0.93
CA TYR A 67 -16.03 -16.53 -1.89
C TYR A 67 -16.79 -16.87 -3.17
N GLU A 68 -16.04 -16.93 -4.25
CA GLU A 68 -16.50 -17.34 -5.57
C GLU A 68 -15.78 -18.63 -5.96
N ARG A 69 -16.55 -19.58 -6.47
CA ARG A 69 -16.01 -20.84 -6.98
C ARG A 69 -15.73 -20.68 -8.47
N GLU A 70 -14.63 -21.25 -8.93
CA GLU A 70 -14.26 -21.23 -10.36
C GLU A 70 -15.35 -21.90 -11.23
N ASN A 71 -15.89 -23.03 -10.76
CA ASN A 71 -17.01 -23.72 -11.40
C ASN A 71 -18.40 -23.16 -11.01
N GLY A 72 -18.44 -22.01 -10.34
CA GLY A 72 -19.64 -21.45 -9.71
C GLY A 72 -20.48 -20.52 -10.61
N GLU A 73 -20.22 -20.46 -11.92
CA GLU A 73 -20.93 -19.58 -12.87
C GLU A 73 -20.95 -18.09 -12.45
N GLY A 74 -19.91 -17.60 -11.73
CA GLY A 74 -19.86 -16.23 -11.22
C GLY A 74 -20.75 -15.95 -9.99
N LYS A 75 -21.27 -17.01 -9.34
CA LYS A 75 -22.06 -16.89 -8.11
C LYS A 75 -21.19 -16.68 -6.88
N VAL A 76 -21.60 -15.76 -6.02
CA VAL A 76 -20.95 -15.48 -4.74
C VAL A 76 -21.63 -16.30 -3.64
N TRP A 77 -20.81 -16.92 -2.80
CA TRP A 77 -21.24 -17.70 -1.65
C TRP A 77 -20.72 -17.03 -0.39
N GLN A 78 -21.54 -17.00 0.65
CA GLN A 78 -21.09 -16.62 1.99
C GLN A 78 -21.09 -17.86 2.89
N VAL A 79 -20.07 -17.97 3.74
CA VAL A 79 -20.03 -18.98 4.79
C VAL A 79 -19.45 -18.37 6.05
N SER A 80 -20.04 -18.69 7.20
CA SER A 80 -19.44 -18.35 8.49
C SER A 80 -18.27 -19.28 8.76
N TYR A 81 -17.22 -18.75 9.38
CA TYR A 81 -16.06 -19.54 9.76
C TYR A 81 -15.66 -19.24 11.20
N VAL A 82 -15.11 -20.26 11.86
CA VAL A 82 -14.47 -20.13 13.17
C VAL A 82 -13.06 -20.71 13.04
N ILE A 83 -12.05 -19.98 13.50
CA ILE A 83 -10.65 -20.41 13.54
C ILE A 83 -10.33 -20.72 14.99
N ASP A 84 -9.82 -21.93 15.27
CA ASP A 84 -9.33 -22.29 16.59
C ASP A 84 -7.87 -21.84 16.82
N ASP A 85 -7.39 -21.92 18.06
CA ASP A 85 -6.01 -21.57 18.46
C ASP A 85 -4.93 -22.44 17.76
N SER A 86 -5.34 -23.45 16.97
CA SER A 86 -4.49 -24.34 16.17
C SER A 86 -4.62 -24.09 14.66
N SER A 87 -5.18 -22.94 14.25
CA SER A 87 -5.39 -22.54 12.85
C SER A 87 -6.29 -23.48 12.04
N LYS A 88 -7.11 -24.29 12.70
CA LYS A 88 -8.10 -25.14 12.04
C LYS A 88 -9.39 -24.37 11.86
N VAL A 89 -9.84 -24.30 10.61
CA VAL A 89 -11.08 -23.60 10.24
C VAL A 89 -12.25 -24.58 10.24
N THR A 90 -13.34 -24.23 10.91
CA THR A 90 -14.63 -24.88 10.74
C THR A 90 -15.58 -23.95 10.01
N PHE A 91 -16.15 -24.44 8.90
CA PHE A 91 -17.17 -23.72 8.13
C PHE A 91 -18.57 -24.12 8.55
N GLY A 92 -19.48 -23.15 8.60
CA GLY A 92 -20.92 -23.39 8.67
C GLY A 92 -21.51 -23.77 7.32
N ASP A 93 -22.84 -23.69 7.20
CA ASP A 93 -23.54 -23.97 5.95
C ASP A 93 -23.38 -22.82 4.94
N PRO A 94 -22.92 -23.08 3.71
CA PRO A 94 -22.75 -22.03 2.70
C PRO A 94 -24.09 -21.58 2.14
N VAL A 95 -24.25 -20.26 2.00
CA VAL A 95 -25.46 -19.62 1.46
C VAL A 95 -25.09 -18.83 0.21
N GLU A 96 -25.80 -19.07 -0.90
CA GLU A 96 -25.66 -18.29 -2.14
C GLU A 96 -26.15 -16.85 -1.88
N VAL A 97 -25.31 -15.86 -2.14
CA VAL A 97 -25.65 -14.44 -1.96
C VAL A 97 -25.45 -13.66 -3.25
N VAL A 98 -26.34 -12.72 -3.49
CA VAL A 98 -26.21 -11.77 -4.59
C VAL A 98 -25.75 -10.44 -4.00
N GLN A 99 -24.68 -9.88 -4.57
CA GLN A 99 -24.26 -8.54 -4.22
C GLN A 99 -25.32 -7.53 -4.70
N LYS A 100 -26.12 -7.00 -3.77
CA LYS A 100 -27.13 -5.99 -4.07
C LYS A 100 -26.67 -4.65 -3.55
N THR A 101 -26.13 -3.82 -4.44
CA THR A 101 -25.79 -2.43 -4.12
C THR A 101 -27.06 -1.58 -4.23
N VAL A 102 -27.67 -1.25 -3.09
CA VAL A 102 -28.85 -0.38 -3.02
C VAL A 102 -28.37 1.04 -2.76
N TYR A 103 -28.63 1.93 -3.71
CA TYR A 103 -28.40 3.36 -3.56
C TYR A 103 -29.74 4.03 -3.21
N GLU A 104 -29.92 4.43 -1.96
CA GLU A 104 -31.06 5.24 -1.56
C GLU A 104 -30.77 6.72 -1.86
N VAL A 105 -31.66 7.35 -2.61
CA VAL A 105 -31.60 8.79 -2.89
C VAL A 105 -32.13 9.52 -1.67
N VAL A 106 -31.22 10.16 -0.92
CA VAL A 106 -31.59 10.98 0.24
C VAL A 106 -32.08 12.34 -0.26
N GLU A 107 -33.40 12.53 -0.23
CA GLU A 107 -34.05 13.83 -0.42
C GLU A 107 -33.56 14.79 0.69
N ALA A 108 -33.09 15.98 0.28
CA ALA A 108 -32.38 16.91 1.15
C ALA A 108 -33.31 17.60 2.16
N GLU A 109 -33.41 17.07 3.37
CA GLU A 109 -33.80 17.85 4.55
C GLU A 109 -32.56 18.28 5.36
N LYS A 110 -32.60 19.53 5.85
CA LYS A 110 -31.50 20.29 6.46
C LYS A 110 -30.68 19.50 7.48
N PRO A 111 -29.35 19.73 7.54
CA PRO A 111 -28.45 18.90 8.34
C PRO A 111 -28.68 19.07 9.84
N PRO A 112 -28.76 17.99 10.63
CA PRO A 112 -28.57 18.05 12.06
C PRO A 112 -27.13 18.47 12.36
N LYS A 113 -27.00 19.37 13.33
CA LYS A 113 -25.74 19.97 13.76
C LYS A 113 -24.87 18.91 14.43
N GLY A 114 -23.77 18.51 13.80
CA GLY A 114 -22.69 17.76 14.45
C GLY A 114 -22.56 16.26 14.11
N ALA A 115 -22.65 15.89 12.84
CA ALA A 115 -22.17 14.59 12.36
C ALA A 115 -21.09 14.81 11.30
N GLU A 116 -19.86 14.45 11.63
CA GLU A 116 -18.71 14.56 10.75
C GLU A 116 -18.86 13.59 9.58
N VAL A 117 -18.97 14.17 8.40
CA VAL A 117 -19.03 13.47 7.13
C VAL A 117 -17.60 13.03 6.80
N PHE A 118 -17.31 11.73 6.85
CA PHE A 118 -16.17 11.18 6.11
C PHE A 118 -16.49 11.30 4.62
N LYS A 119 -16.13 12.46 4.06
CA LYS A 119 -16.07 12.64 2.62
C LYS A 119 -15.05 11.65 2.10
N GLU A 120 -15.46 10.89 1.09
CA GLU A 120 -14.55 10.34 0.10
C GLU A 120 -13.52 11.42 -0.21
N SER A 121 -12.27 11.21 0.21
CA SER A 121 -11.19 12.04 -0.26
C SER A 121 -10.98 11.66 -1.72
N ALA A 122 -11.81 12.26 -2.58
CA ALA A 122 -11.21 12.87 -3.75
C ALA A 122 -9.97 13.57 -3.18
N LEU A 123 -8.78 13.10 -3.57
CA LEU A 123 -7.65 14.00 -3.58
C LEU A 123 -8.16 15.16 -4.46
N GLU A 124 -8.76 16.18 -3.83
CA GLU A 124 -8.59 17.54 -4.24
C GLU A 124 -7.09 17.76 -4.10
N SER A 125 -6.31 17.15 -5.00
CA SER A 125 -5.06 17.71 -5.45
C SER A 125 -5.52 19.06 -5.96
N LYS A 126 -5.47 20.07 -5.08
CA LYS A 126 -5.42 21.47 -5.49
C LYS A 126 -4.52 21.46 -6.71
N PRO A 127 -4.92 22.01 -7.87
CA PRO A 127 -4.07 21.99 -9.05
C PRO A 127 -2.71 22.50 -8.60
N VAL A 128 -1.75 21.57 -8.48
CA VAL A 128 -0.42 21.90 -8.01
C VAL A 128 0.08 22.76 -9.13
N LYS A 129 0.22 24.06 -8.86
CA LYS A 129 0.81 24.97 -9.83
C LYS A 129 2.15 24.34 -10.18
N LEU A 130 2.28 23.85 -11.41
CA LEU A 130 3.52 23.31 -11.91
C LEU A 130 4.48 24.50 -11.95
N ILE A 131 5.25 24.62 -10.87
CA ILE A 131 6.37 25.54 -10.79
C ILE A 131 7.54 24.75 -11.32
N GLU A 132 7.83 24.94 -12.60
CA GLU A 132 9.02 24.37 -13.19
C GLU A 132 10.23 24.92 -12.44
N LYS A 133 10.96 24.01 -11.78
CA LYS A 133 12.23 24.37 -11.19
C LYS A 133 13.20 24.54 -12.35
N ALA A 134 13.67 25.76 -12.56
CA ALA A 134 14.60 26.07 -13.64
C ALA A 134 15.79 25.10 -13.57
N VAL A 135 16.05 24.43 -14.69
CA VAL A 135 17.24 23.59 -14.84
C VAL A 135 18.46 24.50 -14.64
N ARG A 136 19.44 24.05 -13.84
CA ARG A 136 20.69 24.80 -13.69
C ARG A 136 21.36 24.94 -15.05
N LYS A 137 22.26 25.92 -15.19
CA LYS A 137 22.99 26.16 -16.45
C LYS A 137 23.78 24.95 -16.96
N ASP A 138 24.11 24.01 -16.08
CA ASP A 138 24.81 22.76 -16.38
C ASP A 138 23.86 21.59 -16.76
N GLY A 139 22.55 21.84 -16.87
CA GLY A 139 21.56 20.82 -17.20
C GLY A 139 21.11 19.96 -16.01
N THR A 140 21.49 20.31 -14.78
CA THR A 140 21.21 19.49 -13.59
C THR A 140 20.09 20.04 -12.71
N ILE A 141 19.37 19.14 -12.04
CA ILE A 141 18.35 19.47 -11.05
C ILE A 141 18.46 18.55 -9.81
N PRO A 142 18.30 19.09 -8.59
CA PRO A 142 18.05 18.25 -7.42
C PRO A 142 16.59 17.78 -7.45
N ILE A 143 16.37 16.48 -7.28
CA ILE A 143 15.06 15.84 -7.28
C ILE A 143 14.82 15.11 -5.96
N LYS A 144 13.55 15.09 -5.53
CA LYS A 144 13.03 14.14 -4.55
C LYS A 144 12.44 12.98 -5.35
N ILE A 145 12.99 11.78 -5.19
CA ILE A 145 12.54 10.58 -5.92
C ILE A 145 11.24 10.05 -5.30
N ILE A 146 11.23 9.93 -3.97
CA ILE A 146 10.08 9.41 -3.21
C ILE A 146 10.14 9.94 -1.77
N GLY A 147 8.99 10.13 -1.14
CA GLY A 147 8.85 10.45 0.28
C GLY A 147 8.03 9.39 1.02
N PRO A 148 8.05 9.37 2.36
CA PRO A 148 7.28 8.42 3.15
C PRO A 148 5.78 8.64 2.95
N GLY A 149 5.01 7.55 3.01
CA GLY A 149 3.56 7.59 2.89
C GLY A 149 2.96 6.50 2.01
N TRP A 150 1.65 6.63 1.74
CA TRP A 150 0.91 5.75 0.85
C TRP A 150 1.16 6.10 -0.62
N GLY A 151 1.68 5.14 -1.38
CA GLY A 151 1.69 5.16 -2.83
C GLY A 151 0.48 4.44 -3.42
N THR A 152 0.49 4.23 -4.75
CA THR A 152 -0.58 3.50 -5.45
C THR A 152 -0.56 2.00 -5.20
N THR A 153 0.59 1.44 -4.83
CA THR A 153 0.82 -0.01 -4.68
C THR A 153 1.13 -0.45 -3.25
N GLY A 154 1.28 0.49 -2.31
CA GLY A 154 1.60 0.17 -0.92
C GLY A 154 2.10 1.36 -0.12
N TYR A 155 2.33 1.12 1.16
CA TYR A 155 2.87 2.09 2.10
C TYR A 155 4.40 1.99 2.19
N TYR A 156 5.09 3.13 2.07
CA TYR A 156 6.54 3.25 2.21
C TYR A 156 6.88 3.98 3.51
N SER A 157 7.40 3.25 4.49
CA SER A 157 7.85 3.84 5.76
C SER A 157 9.21 4.53 5.61
N GLU A 158 9.55 5.43 6.54
CA GLU A 158 10.85 6.11 6.54
C GLU A 158 12.01 5.12 6.67
N GLU A 159 11.84 4.07 7.47
CA GLU A 159 12.87 3.05 7.68
C GLU A 159 13.17 2.27 6.39
N VAL A 160 12.13 1.93 5.62
CA VAL A 160 12.28 1.26 4.32
C VAL A 160 13.00 2.18 3.34
N LEU A 161 12.57 3.44 3.25
CA LEU A 161 13.17 4.41 2.34
C LEU A 161 14.63 4.72 2.72
N ALA A 162 14.95 4.80 4.00
CA ALA A 162 16.31 5.01 4.48
C ALA A 162 17.23 3.82 4.18
N ARG A 163 16.73 2.59 4.39
CA ARG A 163 17.47 1.35 4.09
C ARG A 163 17.75 1.19 2.60
N ASP A 164 16.75 1.48 1.77
CA ASP A 164 16.74 1.12 0.35
C ASP A 164 17.09 2.30 -0.58
N ALA A 165 17.49 3.46 -0.02
CA ALA A 165 17.87 4.64 -0.80
C ALA A 165 18.89 4.34 -1.91
N GLY A 166 19.84 3.43 -1.62
CA GLY A 166 20.89 3.01 -2.55
C GLY A 166 20.42 2.16 -3.74
N ILE A 167 19.15 1.76 -3.81
CA ILE A 167 18.58 1.10 -5.00
C ILE A 167 18.63 2.04 -6.21
N TYR A 168 18.46 3.34 -5.98
CA TYR A 168 18.60 4.36 -7.01
C TYR A 168 20.08 4.65 -7.23
N LYS A 169 20.67 4.00 -8.25
CA LYS A 169 22.08 4.14 -8.55
C LYS A 169 22.34 5.33 -9.47
N GLU A 170 23.57 5.82 -9.46
CA GLU A 170 24.05 6.68 -10.54
C GLU A 170 23.90 5.95 -11.88
N GLY A 171 23.45 6.66 -12.91
CA GLY A 171 23.14 6.10 -14.22
C GLY A 171 21.71 5.57 -14.37
N THR A 172 20.88 5.59 -13.32
CA THR A 172 19.46 5.21 -13.45
C THR A 172 18.75 6.15 -14.42
N LYS A 173 18.13 5.55 -15.44
CA LYS A 173 17.43 6.24 -16.53
C LYS A 173 16.07 6.78 -16.07
N MET A 174 15.74 8.00 -16.45
CA MET A 174 14.46 8.65 -16.15
C MET A 174 13.69 8.87 -17.45
N TYR A 175 12.55 8.21 -17.60
CA TYR A 175 11.70 8.33 -18.78
C TYR A 175 10.50 9.22 -18.48
N TRP A 176 10.04 9.96 -19.49
CA TRP A 176 8.90 10.88 -19.37
C TRP A 176 7.58 10.15 -19.11
N ASN A 177 7.42 8.92 -19.62
CA ASN A 177 6.23 8.10 -19.42
C ASN A 177 6.52 6.84 -18.59
N HIS A 178 5.50 6.31 -17.95
CA HIS A 178 5.50 4.97 -17.36
C HIS A 178 5.32 3.93 -18.48
N PRO A 179 6.01 2.76 -18.45
CA PRO A 179 5.77 1.73 -19.45
C PRO A 179 4.42 1.07 -19.18
N THR A 180 3.76 0.60 -20.23
CA THR A 180 2.70 -0.40 -20.08
C THR A 180 3.31 -1.76 -19.67
N PRO A 181 2.53 -2.67 -19.09
CA PRO A 181 3.03 -4.01 -18.73
C PRO A 181 3.61 -4.79 -19.92
N THR A 182 3.02 -4.62 -21.12
CA THR A 182 3.52 -5.24 -22.35
C THR A 182 4.88 -4.67 -22.74
N GLU A 183 5.05 -3.35 -22.71
CA GLU A 183 6.32 -2.70 -23.05
C GLU A 183 7.44 -3.09 -22.07
N GLU A 184 7.12 -3.23 -20.79
CA GLU A 184 8.09 -3.67 -19.79
C GLU A 184 8.56 -5.11 -20.02
N ASN A 185 7.69 -5.99 -20.51
CA ASN A 185 8.04 -7.37 -20.87
C ASN A 185 8.85 -7.45 -22.17
N GLU A 186 8.37 -6.79 -23.22
CA GLU A 186 8.94 -6.91 -24.57
C GLU A 186 10.20 -6.06 -24.78
N ARG A 187 10.31 -4.92 -24.08
CA ARG A 187 11.39 -3.93 -24.23
C ARG A 187 11.81 -3.38 -22.86
N PRO A 188 12.45 -4.19 -21.99
CA PRO A 188 12.85 -3.74 -20.65
C PRO A 188 13.84 -2.56 -20.68
N GLU A 189 14.61 -2.39 -21.76
CA GLU A 189 15.51 -1.25 -21.97
C GLU A 189 14.80 0.05 -22.36
N ARG A 190 13.51 -0.04 -22.69
CA ARG A 190 12.59 1.04 -23.10
C ARG A 190 13.06 1.82 -24.34
N ASP A 191 12.31 2.86 -24.71
CA ASP A 191 12.59 3.69 -25.87
C ASP A 191 13.40 4.94 -25.50
N LEU A 192 14.53 5.17 -26.18
CA LEU A 192 15.38 6.34 -25.93
C LEU A 192 14.69 7.66 -26.32
N ASN A 193 13.67 7.64 -27.18
CA ASN A 193 12.89 8.82 -27.50
C ASN A 193 12.04 9.33 -26.32
N HIS A 194 11.86 8.51 -25.28
CA HIS A 194 11.16 8.91 -24.06
C HIS A 194 12.12 9.17 -22.89
N LEU A 195 13.44 9.07 -23.11
CA LEU A 195 14.43 9.26 -22.07
C LEU A 195 14.62 10.75 -21.79
N ALA A 196 14.09 11.20 -20.65
CA ALA A 196 14.11 12.61 -20.25
C ALA A 196 15.39 13.00 -19.50
N GLY A 197 16.00 12.06 -18.78
CA GLY A 197 17.22 12.32 -18.03
C GLY A 197 17.84 11.07 -17.42
N VAL A 198 18.87 11.30 -16.61
CA VAL A 198 19.62 10.26 -15.92
C VAL A 198 20.06 10.76 -14.54
N LEU A 199 20.06 9.89 -13.54
CA LEU A 199 20.65 10.19 -12.23
C LEU A 199 22.17 10.29 -12.36
N ILE A 200 22.74 11.38 -11.86
CA ILE A 200 24.19 11.61 -11.80
C ILE A 200 24.75 11.41 -10.39
N SER A 201 23.89 11.04 -9.44
CA SER A 201 24.29 10.59 -8.11
C SER A 201 23.38 9.44 -7.66
N ALA A 202 23.86 8.61 -6.73
CA ALA A 202 22.99 7.66 -6.05
C ALA A 202 21.91 8.39 -5.21
N GLY A 203 20.81 7.69 -4.92
CA GLY A 203 19.79 8.14 -4.00
C GLY A 203 20.33 8.16 -2.57
N VAL A 204 20.04 9.25 -1.86
CA VAL A 204 20.40 9.43 -0.45
C VAL A 204 19.15 9.79 0.32
N TRP A 205 18.94 9.13 1.46
CA TRP A 205 17.88 9.52 2.38
C TRP A 205 18.24 10.83 3.07
N GLU A 206 17.33 11.80 2.99
CA GLU A 206 17.42 13.06 3.71
C GLU A 206 16.15 13.25 4.54
N GLU A 207 16.29 13.18 5.87
CA GLU A 207 15.19 13.42 6.82
C GLU A 207 14.68 14.87 6.74
N ASN A 208 15.60 15.82 6.52
CA ASN A 208 15.32 17.25 6.45
C ASN A 208 15.55 17.81 5.03
N GLY A 209 15.15 17.05 4.02
CA GLY A 209 15.28 17.47 2.62
C GLY A 209 14.44 18.72 2.30
N THR A 210 14.74 19.38 1.19
CA THR A 210 14.10 20.67 0.82
C THR A 210 12.58 20.61 0.70
N GLU A 211 12.03 19.41 0.50
CA GLU A 211 10.60 19.13 0.35
C GLU A 211 10.15 18.09 1.40
N GLY A 212 10.76 18.12 2.59
CA GLY A 212 10.53 17.17 3.68
C GLY A 212 11.30 15.85 3.56
N PRO A 213 11.04 14.86 4.44
CA PRO A 213 11.77 13.60 4.45
C PRO A 213 11.59 12.83 3.12
N GLY A 214 12.66 12.24 2.60
CA GLY A 214 12.61 11.44 1.38
C GLY A 214 13.96 11.01 0.84
N ILE A 215 13.94 10.30 -0.28
CA ILE A 215 15.13 9.95 -1.05
C ILE A 215 15.37 11.06 -2.07
N TYR A 216 16.56 11.66 -2.01
CA TYR A 216 16.99 12.74 -2.90
C TYR A 216 18.13 12.28 -3.80
N SER A 217 18.21 12.88 -4.99
CA SER A 217 19.32 12.69 -5.92
C SER A 217 19.48 13.90 -6.86
N HIS A 218 20.56 13.92 -7.62
CA HIS A 218 20.78 14.86 -8.71
C HIS A 218 20.52 14.16 -10.04
N ALA A 219 19.74 14.80 -10.90
CA ALA A 219 19.48 14.33 -12.25
C ALA A 219 20.07 15.31 -13.27
N LYS A 220 20.58 14.76 -14.38
CA LYS A 220 20.89 15.52 -15.60
C LYS A 220 19.74 15.33 -16.58
N ILE A 221 19.14 16.45 -16.98
CA ILE A 221 18.04 16.49 -17.94
C ILE A 221 18.62 16.67 -19.35
N PHE A 222 18.11 15.96 -20.34
CA PHE A 222 18.56 16.11 -21.72
C PHE A 222 17.97 17.35 -22.39
N GLU A 223 18.73 17.95 -23.32
CA GLU A 223 18.46 19.29 -23.88
C GLU A 223 17.02 19.48 -24.36
N ASN A 224 16.45 18.48 -25.04
CA ASN A 224 15.08 18.50 -25.55
C ASN A 224 14.00 18.68 -24.46
N TYR A 225 14.34 18.45 -23.20
CA TYR A 225 13.44 18.52 -22.04
C TYR A 225 13.84 19.62 -21.04
N GLN A 226 14.86 20.43 -21.34
CA GLN A 226 15.32 21.49 -20.43
C GLN A 226 14.53 22.79 -20.56
N SER A 227 13.93 23.05 -21.71
CA SER A 227 13.16 24.25 -21.98
C SER A 227 11.68 24.05 -21.65
N SER A 228 11.16 24.90 -20.78
CA SER A 228 9.74 25.17 -20.62
C SER A 228 9.13 25.62 -21.94
N VAL A 229 7.96 25.08 -22.31
CA VAL A 229 7.14 25.58 -23.43
C VAL A 229 6.21 26.68 -22.93
#